data_AF-Q57941-F1
#
_entry.id   AF-Q57941-F1
#
_cell.length_a   1.000
_cell.length_b   1.000
_cell.length_c   1.000
_cell.angle_alpha   90.00
_cell.angle_beta   90.00
_cell.angle_gamma   90.00
#
_symmetry.space_group_name_H-M   'P 1'
#
loop_
_entity.id
_entity.type
_entity.pdbx_description
1 polymer ?
#
loop_
_entity_poly.entity_id
_entity_poly.type
_entity_poly.pdbx_seq_one_letter_code
_entity_poly.pdbx_strand_id
1 'polypeptide(L)' 'MKNMDEERKYGLYSLIIGLLCVIGIVMLNGLICYVLYIIAVPSLLYGIGAFIIPKTRRKDAGKLPFRGY' A
#
# COMPACT_ATOMS: atom_id res chain seq x y z
N MET A 1 7.09 -3.57 16.18
CA MET A 1 6.18 -4.35 15.31
C MET A 1 5.35 -5.42 16.04
N LYS A 2 5.70 -5.84 17.27
CA LYS A 2 5.04 -6.94 18.01
C LYS A 2 3.54 -6.74 18.29
N ASN A 3 3.08 -5.49 18.35
CA ASN A 3 1.67 -5.13 18.60
C ASN A 3 0.95 -4.60 17.34
N MET A 4 1.51 -4.79 16.15
CA MET A 4 0.86 -4.39 14.90
C MET A 4 0.02 -5.54 14.36
N ASP A 5 -1.20 -5.20 13.97
CA ASP A 5 -2.08 -6.09 13.22
C ASP A 5 -1.41 -6.59 11.94
N GLU A 6 -1.72 -7.82 11.52
CA GLU A 6 -1.07 -8.44 10.36
C GLU A 6 -1.27 -7.61 9.09
N GLU A 7 -2.47 -7.07 8.89
CA GLU A 7 -2.79 -6.20 7.76
C GLU A 7 -1.93 -4.92 7.75
N ARG A 8 -1.69 -4.32 8.92
CA ARG A 8 -0.83 -3.13 9.03
C ARG A 8 0.64 -3.49 8.79
N LYS A 9 1.04 -4.71 9.16
CA LYS A 9 2.37 -5.24 8.90
C LYS A 9 2.60 -5.46 7.39
N TYR A 10 1.65 -6.09 6.69
CA TYR A 10 1.72 -6.24 5.23
C TYR A 10 1.61 -4.89 4.52
N GLY A 11 0.73 -4.01 4.99
CA GLY A 11 0.63 -2.63 4.52
C GLY A 11 1.96 -1.87 4.65
N LEU A 12 2.65 -2.01 5.78
CA LEU A 12 3.97 -1.42 5.98
C LEU A 12 5.00 -1.95 4.98
N TYR A 13 5.07 -3.27 4.79
CA TYR A 13 6.01 -3.86 3.83
C TYR A 13 5.74 -3.38 2.40
N SER A 14 4.46 -3.33 2.01
CA SER A 14 4.06 -2.81 0.72
C SER A 14 4.42 -1.33 0.58
N LEU A 15 4.25 -0.53 1.63
CA LEU A 15 4.63 0.89 1.62
C LEU A 15 6.15 1.07 1.47
N ILE A 16 6.96 0.25 2.14
CA ILE A 16 8.43 0.26 1.99
C ILE A 16 8.83 -0.09 0.54
N ILE A 17 8.23 -1.13 -0.03
CA ILE A 17 8.47 -1.51 -1.44
C ILE A 17 8.08 -0.37 -2.38
N GLY A 18 6.90 0.24 -2.16
CA GLY A 18 6.44 1.38 -2.94
C GLY A 18 7.39 2.57 -2.89
N LEU A 19 7.93 2.90 -1.71
CA LEU A 19 8.92 3.96 -1.55
C LEU A 19 10.24 3.65 -2.25
N LEU A 20 10.74 2.41 -2.16
CA LEU A 20 11.93 1.98 -2.90
C LEU A 20 11.73 2.09 -4.41
N CYS A 21 10.54 1.73 -4.92
CA CYS A 21 10.21 1.92 -6.33
C CYS A 21 10.18 3.40 -6.71
N VAL A 22 9.64 4.29 -5.88
CA VAL A 22 9.68 5.75 -6.13
C VAL A 22 11.11 6.28 -6.20
N ILE A 23 11.99 5.86 -5.27
CA ILE A 23 13.42 6.22 -5.33
C ILE A 23 14.02 5.73 -6.66
N GLY A 24 13.72 4.49 -7.06
CA GLY A 24 14.15 3.95 -8.36
C GLY A 24 13.65 4.75 -9.56
N ILE A 25 12.39 5.21 -9.54
CA ILE A 25 11.81 6.04 -10.61
C ILE A 25 12.54 7.38 -10.73
N VAL A 26 12.95 7.98 -9.61
CA VAL A 26 13.69 9.26 -9.60
C VAL A 26 15.13 9.08 -10.10
N MET A 27 15.75 7.94 -9.82
CA MET A 27 17.16 7.68 -10.19
C MET A 27 17.35 7.11 -11.60
N LEU A 28 16.36 6.40 -12.13
CA LEU A 28 16.43 5.70 -13.41
C LEU A 28 15.62 6.43 -14.48
N ASN A 29 15.86 6.10 -15.74
CA ASN A 29 15.13 6.64 -16.88
C ASN A 29 14.70 5.53 -17.85
N GLY A 30 13.69 5.82 -18.66
CA GLY A 30 13.22 4.94 -19.73
C GLY A 30 12.15 3.94 -19.30
N LEU A 31 12.09 2.80 -20.00
CA LEU A 31 11.00 1.81 -19.84
C LEU A 31 10.92 1.24 -18.41
N ILE A 32 12.03 1.18 -17.69
CA ILE A 32 12.06 0.67 -16.32
C ILE A 32 11.22 1.52 -15.36
N CYS A 33 11.08 2.83 -15.60
CA CYS A 33 10.27 3.71 -14.79
C CYS A 33 8.77 3.34 -14.86
N TYR A 34 8.29 2.88 -16.02
CA TYR A 34 6.91 2.43 -16.16
C TYR A 34 6.65 1.15 -15.36
N VAL A 35 7.59 0.20 -15.39
CA VAL A 35 7.49 -1.04 -14.59
C VAL A 35 7.49 -0.71 -13.10
N LEU A 36 8.42 0.16 -12.66
CA LEU A 36 8.47 0.63 -11.28
C LEU A 36 7.19 1.37 -10.89
N TYR A 37 6.61 2.17 -11.78
CA TYR A 37 5.37 2.90 -11.52
C TYR A 37 4.18 1.95 -11.30
N ILE A 38 4.05 0.92 -12.14
CA ILE A 38 3.01 -0.11 -12.02
C ILE A 38 3.09 -0.84 -10.67
N ILE A 39 4.29 -1.00 -10.11
CA ILE A 39 4.49 -1.61 -8.79
C ILE A 39 4.28 -0.57 -7.66
N ALA A 40 4.81 0.63 -7.84
CA ALA A 40 4.82 1.68 -6.83
C ALA A 40 3.41 2.12 -6.45
N VAL A 41 2.55 2.39 -7.44
CA VAL A 41 1.21 2.94 -7.22
C VAL A 41 0.33 2.04 -6.36
N PRO A 42 0.05 0.77 -6.72
CA PRO A 42 -0.78 -0.10 -5.89
C PRO A 42 -0.14 -0.36 -4.53
N SER A 43 1.19 -0.43 -4.45
CA SER A 43 1.89 -0.68 -3.19
C SER A 43 1.77 0.50 -2.22
N LEU A 44 1.88 1.74 -2.72
CA LEU A 44 1.67 2.95 -1.93
C LEU A 44 0.21 3.11 -1.52
N LEU A 45 -0.73 2.89 -2.45
CA LEU A 45 -2.17 2.98 -2.15
C LEU A 45 -2.59 1.96 -1.10
N TYR A 46 -2.17 0.70 -1.25
CA TYR A 46 -2.43 -0.35 -0.26
C TYR A 46 -1.77 -0.02 1.08
N GLY A 47 -0.50 0.35 1.06
CA GLY A 47 0.24 0.71 2.27
C GLY A 47 -0.43 1.84 3.05
N ILE A 48 -0.73 2.96 2.39
CA ILE A 48 -1.38 4.13 3.01
C ILE A 48 -2.80 3.78 3.49
N GLY A 49 -3.60 3.10 2.64
CA GLY A 49 -4.94 2.65 2.99
C GLY A 49 -4.95 1.72 4.20
N ALA A 50 -3.94 0.85 4.30
CA ALA A 50 -3.71 -0.05 5.42
C ALA A 50 -3.22 0.65 6.70
N PHE A 51 -3.11 1.99 6.75
CA PHE A 51 -2.99 2.75 8.00
C PHE A 51 -4.19 3.67 8.25
N ILE A 52 -4.71 4.31 7.21
CA ILE A 52 -5.81 5.28 7.31
C ILE A 52 -7.14 4.60 7.66
N ILE A 53 -7.45 3.46 7.03
CA ILE A 53 -8.76 2.81 7.21
C ILE A 53 -8.75 2.07 8.55
N PRO A 54 -9.68 2.27 9.50
CA PRO A 54 -9.67 1.53 10.76
C PRO A 54 -9.98 0.03 10.54
N LYS A 55 -9.47 -0.86 11.40
CA LYS A 55 -9.66 -2.32 11.29
C LYS A 55 -11.14 -2.70 11.19
N THR A 56 -12.02 -2.02 11.92
CA THR A 56 -13.47 -2.25 11.89
C THR A 56 -14.07 -2.15 10.48
N ARG A 57 -13.46 -1.36 9.59
CA ARG A 57 -13.88 -1.18 8.19
C ARG A 57 -13.18 -2.11 7.20
N ARG A 58 -12.21 -2.93 7.66
CA ARG A 58 -11.44 -3.89 6.85
C ARG A 58 -11.85 -5.34 7.06
N LYS A 59 -12.47 -5.64 8.21
CA LYS A 59 -12.88 -7.01 8.60
C LYS A 59 -13.71 -7.71 7.52
N ASP A 60 -14.53 -6.97 6.79
CA ASP A 60 -15.39 -7.51 5.75
C ASP A 60 -14.84 -7.15 4.37
N ALA A 61 -14.03 -8.06 3.79
CA ALA A 61 -13.55 -7.92 2.43
C ALA A 61 -14.73 -7.70 1.46
N GLY A 62 -14.63 -6.68 0.60
CA GLY A 62 -15.67 -6.33 -0.37
C GLY A 62 -16.74 -5.35 0.14
N LYS A 63 -16.80 -5.04 1.44
CA LYS A 63 -17.69 -3.97 1.93
C LYS A 63 -17.03 -2.61 1.72
N LEU A 64 -17.68 -1.76 0.93
CA LEU A 64 -17.29 -0.35 0.80
C LEU A 64 -17.36 0.31 2.17
N PRO A 65 -16.32 1.05 2.60
CA PRO A 65 -16.31 1.67 3.93
C PRO A 65 -17.53 2.59 4.13
N PHE A 66 -18.02 3.26 3.09
CA PHE A 66 -19.12 4.22 3.21
C PHE A 66 -20.52 3.60 3.20
N ARG A 67 -20.63 2.27 3.05
CA ARG A 67 -21.93 1.59 3.08
C ARG A 67 -22.13 1.01 4.47
N GLY A 68 -23.04 1.61 5.24
CA GLY A 68 -23.47 1.09 6.53
C GLY A 68 -24.07 -0.30 6.34
N TYR A 69 -23.42 -1.30 6.90
CA TYR A 69 -23.96 -2.64 7.11
C TYR A 69 -23.72 -3.00 8.57
#